data_AF-A0A4Y2U7Z7-F1
#
_entry.id   AF-A0A4Y2U7Z7-F1
#
_cell.length_a   1.000
_cell.length_b   1.000
_cell.length_c   1.000
_cell.angle_alpha   90.00
_cell.angle_beta   90.00
_cell.angle_gamma   90.00
#
_symmetry.space_group_name_H-M   'P 1'
#
loop_
_entity.id
_entity.type
_entity.pdbx_description
1 polymer ?
#
loop_
_entity_poly.entity_id
_entity_poly.type
_entity_poly.pdbx_seq_one_letter_code
_entity_poly.pdbx_strand_id
1 'polypeptide(L)'
;MASFAVSLEIVKRGKPFTDGEYVKDCFICASEELFLEFKNKAKIMKKIKDLPLSAKTVQDRTAKMSSNVTHVQVEDIQVASDLSLAIDES
;
A
#
# COMPACT_ATOMS: atom_id res chain seq x y z
N MET A 1 -3.92 5.20 -5.99
CA MET A 1 -4.25 3.76 -5.91
C MET A 1 -2.99 2.90 -5.89
N ALA A 2 -2.09 3.02 -6.87
CA ALA A 2 -0.84 2.25 -6.87
C ALA A 2 -0.01 2.39 -5.58
N SER A 3 0.09 3.60 -5.01
CA SER A 3 0.79 3.80 -3.72
C SER A 3 0.15 3.07 -2.54
N PHE A 4 -1.19 2.96 -2.51
CA PHE A 4 -1.89 2.16 -1.50
C PHE A 4 -1.61 0.67 -1.70
N ALA A 5 -1.65 0.17 -2.94
CA ALA A 5 -1.37 -1.24 -3.23
C ALA A 5 0.05 -1.64 -2.80
N VAL A 6 1.05 -0.82 -3.13
CA VAL A 6 2.44 -1.09 -2.70
C VAL A 6 2.59 -0.97 -1.18
N SER A 7 1.98 0.06 -0.56
CA SER A 7 2.02 0.21 0.92
C SER A 7 1.40 -1.00 1.63
N LEU A 8 0.28 -1.52 1.09
CA LEU A 8 -0.36 -2.71 1.62
C LEU A 8 0.55 -3.94 1.55
N GLU A 9 1.25 -4.15 0.43
CA GLU A 9 2.19 -5.26 0.29
C GLU A 9 3.40 -5.15 1.24
N ILE A 10 3.89 -3.94 1.49
CA ILE A 10 4.95 -3.68 2.49
C ILE A 10 4.47 -4.11 3.89
N VAL A 11 3.30 -3.62 4.29
CA VAL A 11 2.72 -3.90 5.63
C VAL A 11 2.38 -5.37 5.81
N LYS A 12 1.76 -6.01 4.81
CA LYS A 12 1.40 -7.44 4.85
C LYS A 12 2.60 -8.35 5.07
N ARG A 13 3.80 -7.92 4.66
CA ARG A 13 5.05 -8.66 4.79
C ARG A 13 5.87 -8.23 6.01
N GLY A 14 5.34 -7.35 6.87
CA GLY A 14 6.02 -6.82 8.04
C GLY A 14 7.28 -6.00 7.70
N LYS A 15 7.33 -5.40 6.50
CA LYS A 15 8.49 -4.65 6.05
C LYS A 15 8.47 -3.19 6.55
N PRO A 16 9.64 -2.57 6.79
CA PRO A 16 9.72 -1.17 7.18
C PRO A 16 9.05 -0.23 6.17
N PHE A 17 8.51 0.90 6.62
CA PHE A 17 7.92 1.90 5.73
C PHE A 17 8.94 2.53 4.77
N THR A 18 10.22 2.53 5.13
CA THR A 18 11.33 2.97 4.28
C THR A 18 11.50 2.09 3.03
N ASP A 19 11.03 0.84 3.05
CA ASP A 19 11.15 -0.06 1.90
C ASP A 19 10.33 0.42 0.69
N GLY A 20 9.43 1.40 0.86
CA GLY A 20 8.73 2.02 -0.27
C GLY A 20 9.66 2.69 -1.27
N GLU A 21 10.73 3.34 -0.80
CA GLU A 21 11.75 3.96 -1.66
C GLU A 21 12.58 2.88 -2.36
N TYR A 22 12.99 1.85 -1.62
CA TYR A 22 13.68 0.69 -2.18
C TYR A 22 12.87 -0.01 -3.29
N VAL A 23 11.57 -0.25 -3.08
CA VAL A 23 10.68 -0.85 -4.08
C VAL A 23 10.58 0.03 -5.33
N LYS A 24 10.49 1.35 -5.13
CA LYS A 24 10.43 2.31 -6.24
C LYS A 24 11.71 2.28 -7.08
N ASP A 25 12.87 2.26 -6.43
CA ASP A 25 14.17 2.20 -7.11
C ASP A 25 14.32 0.89 -7.90
N CYS A 26 13.92 -0.24 -7.30
CA CYS A 26 13.87 -1.53 -8.00
C CYS A 26 13.00 -1.47 -9.26
N PHE A 27 11.83 -0.84 -9.18
CA PHE A 27 10.94 -0.66 -10.32
C PHE A 27 11.56 0.24 -11.39
N ILE A 28 12.22 1.34 -11.01
CA ILE A 28 12.92 2.22 -11.95
C ILE A 28 13.98 1.42 -12.70
N CYS A 29 14.89 0.74 -11.99
CA CYS A 29 15.95 -0.05 -12.61
C CYS A 29 15.40 -1.13 -13.55
N ALA A 30 14.43 -1.94 -13.10
CA ALA A 30 13.84 -2.99 -13.93
C ALA A 30 13.13 -2.42 -15.17
N SER A 31 12.44 -1.27 -15.01
CA SER A 31 11.67 -0.65 -16.10
C SER A 31 12.54 -0.08 -17.22
N GLU A 32 13.81 0.24 -16.96
CA GLU A 32 14.74 0.69 -17.99
C GLU A 32 15.04 -0.39 -19.03
N GLU A 33 15.14 -1.64 -18.57
CA GLU A 33 15.39 -2.83 -19.37
C GLU A 33 14.09 -3.41 -19.95
N LEU A 34 13.09 -3.64 -19.09
CA LEU A 34 11.83 -4.29 -19.47
C LEU A 34 11.04 -3.54 -20.55
N PHE A 35 11.14 -2.21 -20.57
CA PHE A 35 10.40 -1.37 -21.50
C PHE A 35 11.31 -0.67 -22.52
N LEU A 36 12.51 -1.22 -22.78
CA LEU A 36 13.49 -0.61 -23.68
C LEU A 36 12.90 -0.28 -25.06
N GLU A 37 12.20 -1.23 -25.67
CA GLU A 37 11.65 -1.10 -27.03
C GLU A 37 10.24 -0.49 -27.08
N PHE A 38 9.67 -0.16 -25.91
CA PHE A 38 8.31 0.33 -25.84
C PHE A 38 8.25 1.79 -26.28
N LYS A 39 7.41 2.10 -27.27
CA LYS A 39 7.19 3.48 -27.76
C LYS A 39 6.79 4.47 -26.65
N ASN A 40 6.18 4.00 -25.57
CA ASN A 40 5.73 4.80 -24.44
C ASN A 40 6.67 4.72 -23.20
N LYS A 41 7.90 4.20 -23.33
CA LYS A 41 8.88 4.04 -22.23
C LYS A 41 8.95 5.27 -21.32
N ALA A 42 9.20 6.44 -21.89
CA ALA A 42 9.34 7.68 -21.13
C ALA A 42 8.10 7.99 -20.25
N LYS A 43 6.90 7.70 -20.75
CA LYS A 43 5.65 7.90 -20.01
C LYS A 43 5.51 6.90 -18.85
N ILE A 44 5.92 5.65 -19.06
CA ILE A 44 5.93 4.61 -18.02
C ILE A 44 6.93 4.99 -16.92
N MET A 45 8.19 5.29 -17.31
CA MET A 45 9.24 5.72 -16.40
C MET A 45 8.80 6.91 -15.54
N LYS A 46 8.17 7.92 -16.17
CA LYS A 46 7.64 9.09 -15.46
C LYS A 46 6.60 8.70 -14.42
N LYS A 47 5.64 7.83 -14.76
CA LYS A 47 4.62 7.37 -13.79
C LYS A 47 5.23 6.63 -12.60
N ILE A 48 6.29 5.85 -12.81
CA ILE A 48 7.00 5.17 -11.71
C ILE A 48 7.72 6.20 -10.84
N LYS A 49 8.45 7.15 -11.45
CA LYS A 49 9.15 8.23 -10.74
C LYS A 49 8.21 9.15 -9.96
N ASP A 50 7.01 9.38 -10.46
CA ASP A 50 5.99 10.21 -9.80
C ASP A 50 5.21 9.44 -8.72
N LEU A 51 5.41 8.12 -8.58
CA LEU A 51 4.71 7.31 -7.58
C LEU A 51 5.19 7.68 -6.16
N PRO A 52 4.30 8.14 -5.26
CA PRO A 52 4.72 8.54 -3.92
C PRO A 52 4.83 7.29 -3.03
N LEU A 53 6.05 6.99 -2.58
CA LEU A 53 6.39 5.84 -1.73
C LEU A 53 7.42 6.18 -0.64
N SER A 54 7.54 7.46 -0.26
CA SER A 54 8.35 7.83 0.90
C SER A 54 7.84 7.13 2.16
N ALA A 55 8.70 6.97 3.17
CA ALA A 55 8.31 6.36 4.44
C ALA A 55 7.05 7.02 5.04
N LYS A 56 6.98 8.36 5.00
CA LYS A 56 5.80 9.12 5.42
C LYS A 56 4.57 8.78 4.58
N THR A 57 4.71 8.66 3.27
CA THR A 57 3.59 8.25 2.42
C THR A 57 3.11 6.86 2.78
N VAL A 58 4.00 5.88 2.92
CA VAL A 58 3.62 4.50 3.27
C VAL A 58 2.90 4.46 4.61
N GLN A 59 3.39 5.21 5.61
CA GLN A 59 2.72 5.38 6.90
C GLN A 59 1.30 5.99 6.74
N ASP A 60 1.17 7.12 6.06
CA ASP A 60 -0.11 7.82 5.87
C ASP A 60 -1.15 6.94 5.16
N ARG A 61 -0.71 6.19 4.14
CA ARG A 61 -1.58 5.25 3.40
C ARG A 61 -2.01 4.09 4.28
N THR A 62 -1.10 3.56 5.10
CA THR A 62 -1.40 2.49 6.05
C THR A 62 -2.41 2.94 7.09
N ALA A 63 -2.22 4.11 7.69
CA ALA A 63 -3.16 4.69 8.64
C ALA A 63 -4.56 4.89 8.01
N LYS A 64 -4.62 5.40 6.78
CA LYS A 64 -5.89 5.57 6.07
C LYS A 64 -6.58 4.24 5.74
N MET A 65 -5.83 3.20 5.36
CA MET A 65 -6.39 1.86 5.15
C MET A 65 -6.92 1.27 6.45
N SER A 66 -6.16 1.39 7.55
CA SER A 66 -6.59 0.96 8.89
C SER A 66 -7.88 1.66 9.32
N SER A 67 -7.94 2.99 9.19
CA SER A 67 -9.13 3.78 9.49
C SER A 67 -10.34 3.36 8.65
N ASN A 68 -10.14 3.03 7.37
CA ASN A 68 -11.22 2.52 6.52
C ASN A 68 -11.72 1.16 6.99
N VAL A 69 -10.84 0.25 7.40
CA VAL A 69 -11.24 -1.05 7.96
C VAL A 69 -12.03 -0.85 9.24
N THR A 70 -11.55 -0.02 10.17
CA THR A 70 -12.27 0.28 11.42
C THR A 70 -13.64 0.90 11.16
N HIS A 71 -13.74 1.83 10.20
CA HIS A 71 -15.01 2.45 9.85
C HIS A 71 -16.03 1.41 9.37
N VAL A 72 -15.65 0.59 8.38
CA VAL A 72 -16.51 -0.47 7.83
C VAL A 72 -16.91 -1.46 8.92
N GLN A 73 -15.97 -1.87 9.77
CA GLN A 73 -16.26 -2.76 10.91
C GLN A 73 -17.28 -2.15 11.88
N VAL A 74 -17.19 -0.87 12.18
CA VAL A 74 -18.15 -0.19 13.07
C VAL A 74 -19.54 -0.14 12.44
N GLU A 75 -19.64 0.18 11.14
CA GLU A 75 -20.92 0.17 10.43
C GLU A 75 -21.54 -1.23 10.42
N ASP A 76 -20.75 -2.27 10.14
CA ASP A 76 -21.19 -3.66 10.14
C ASP A 76 -21.67 -4.11 11.52
N ILE A 77 -20.97 -3.71 12.59
CA ILE A 77 -21.38 -3.99 13.97
C ILE A 77 -22.71 -3.31 14.32
N GLN A 78 -22.94 -2.08 13.84
CA GLN A 78 -24.17 -1.34 14.14
C GLN A 78 -25.42 -1.95 13.51
N VAL A 79 -25.27 -2.70 12.41
CA VAL A 79 -26.40 -3.34 11.70
C VAL A 79 -26.53 -4.84 12.00
N ALA A 80 -25.60 -5.43 12.76
CA ALA A 80 -25.64 -6.84 13.12
C ALA A 80 -26.84 -7.13 14.04
N SER A 81 -27.58 -8.22 13.78
CA SER A 81 -28.69 -8.66 14.64
C SER A 81 -28.20 -9.28 15.94
N ASP A 82 -27.05 -9.95 15.89
CA ASP A 82 -26.48 -10.72 16.97
C ASP A 82 -24.96 -10.51 16.98
N LEU A 83 -24.37 -10.42 18.18
CA LEU A 83 -22.93 -10.29 18.39
C LEU A 83 -22.50 -11.22 19.52
N SER A 84 -21.33 -11.84 19.37
CA SER A 84 -20.66 -12.59 20.44
C SER A 84 -19.23 -12.07 20.60
N LEU A 85 -18.73 -12.02 21.83
CA LEU A 85 -17.38 -11.61 22.17
C LEU A 85 -16.69 -12.75 22.93
N ALA A 86 -15.52 -13.15 22.46
CA ALA A 86 -14.66 -14.09 23.17
C ALA A 86 -13.60 -13.30 23.95
N ILE A 87 -13.43 -13.62 25.24
CA ILE A 87 -12.42 -13.02 26.10
C ILE A 87 -11.39 -14.12 26.39
N ASP A 88 -10.13 -13.86 26.01
CA ASP A 88 -9.00 -14.74 26.26
C ASP A 88 -8.13 -14.15 27.37
N GLU A 89 -7.60 -15.00 28.26
CA GLU A 89 -6.68 -14.57 29.32
C GLU A 89 -5.22 -14.49 28.79
N SER A 90 -4.49 -13.45 29.20
CA SER A 90 -3.08 -13.23 28.82
C SER A 90 -2.08 -14.01 29.66
#